data_AF-A0A4R7PZ33-F1
#
_entry.id   AF-A0A4R7PZ33-F1
#
_cell.length_a   1.000
_cell.length_b   1.000
_cell.length_c   1.000
_cell.angle_alpha   90.00
_cell.angle_beta   90.00
_cell.angle_gamma   90.00
#
_symmetry.space_group_name_H-M   'P 1'
#
loop_
_entity.id
_entity.type
_entity.pdbx_description
1 polymer ?
#
loop_
_entity_poly.entity_id
_entity_poly.type
_entity_poly.pdbx_seq_one_letter_code
_entity_poly.pdbx_strand_id
1 'polypeptide(L)'
;MEPLVNYGNERDDEIVKRHMHRELHTWISHLDAMNVEAEQLAKIVSHRIGDKDLRDALLDDINENINLLNEFYSYRNLFNNVIECDELECDQFYIQKHDYIFEKYVACVTQNRAIKDKVFQKLLV
;
A
#
# COMPACT_ATOMS: atom_id res chain seq x y z
N MET A 1 -13.54 -25.22 10.57
CA MET A 1 -13.63 -25.09 9.10
C MET A 1 -14.55 -23.93 8.83
N GLU A 2 -13.99 -22.82 8.37
CA GLU A 2 -14.80 -21.72 7.85
C GLU A 2 -15.56 -22.22 6.61
N PRO A 3 -16.83 -21.84 6.43
CA PRO A 3 -17.62 -22.33 5.32
C PRO A 3 -17.09 -21.74 4.01
N LEU A 4 -16.81 -22.61 3.04
CA LEU A 4 -16.58 -22.23 1.65
C LEU A 4 -17.86 -21.54 1.15
N VAL A 5 -17.79 -20.21 1.03
CA VAL A 5 -18.83 -19.40 0.41
C VAL A 5 -19.03 -19.91 -1.02
N ASN A 6 -20.25 -20.35 -1.32
CA ASN A 6 -20.63 -20.85 -2.64
C ASN A 6 -20.97 -19.66 -3.54
N TYR A 7 -20.09 -19.37 -4.50
CA TYR A 7 -20.17 -18.25 -5.46
C TYR A 7 -21.03 -18.56 -6.70
N GLY A 8 -21.97 -19.52 -6.63
CA GLY A 8 -22.68 -20.05 -7.81
C GLY A 8 -23.56 -19.06 -8.60
N ASN A 9 -23.68 -17.80 -8.19
CA ASN A 9 -24.52 -16.78 -8.84
C ASN A 9 -23.85 -15.39 -8.97
N GLU A 10 -22.57 -15.23 -8.60
CA GLU A 10 -21.89 -13.94 -8.78
C GLU A 10 -21.36 -13.83 -10.21
N ARG A 11 -21.54 -12.66 -10.83
CA ARG A 11 -20.96 -12.41 -12.16
C ARG A 11 -19.45 -12.24 -12.02
N ASP A 12 -18.69 -12.65 -13.05
CA ASP A 12 -17.22 -12.63 -13.01
C ASP A 12 -16.63 -11.24 -12.68
N ASP A 13 -17.31 -10.17 -13.09
CA ASP A 13 -16.96 -8.77 -12.79
C ASP A 13 -17.12 -8.42 -11.30
N GLU A 14 -18.16 -8.92 -10.62
CA GLU A 14 -18.37 -8.74 -9.19
C GLU A 14 -17.25 -9.41 -8.37
N ILE A 15 -16.79 -10.58 -8.83
CA ILE A 15 -15.68 -11.32 -8.21
C ILE A 15 -14.38 -10.53 -8.35
N VAL A 16 -14.08 -10.03 -9.56
CA VAL A 16 -12.89 -9.21 -9.83
C VAL A 16 -12.92 -7.93 -8.99
N LYS A 17 -14.05 -7.21 -8.98
CA LYS A 17 -14.19 -5.97 -8.19
C LYS A 17 -13.98 -6.20 -6.69
N ARG A 18 -14.52 -7.30 -6.15
CA ARG A 18 -14.30 -7.70 -4.75
C ARG A 18 -12.83 -8.01 -4.45
N HIS A 19 -12.15 -8.69 -5.37
CA HIS A 19 -10.73 -9.00 -5.23
C HIS A 19 -9.89 -7.72 -5.16
N MET A 20 -10.07 -6.83 -6.14
CA MET A 20 -9.38 -5.53 -6.19
C MET A 20 -9.61 -4.70 -4.93
N HIS A 21 -10.84 -4.72 -4.40
CA HIS A 21 -11.15 -4.02 -3.14
C HIS A 21 -10.37 -4.60 -1.94
N ARG A 22 -10.26 -5.93 -1.85
CA ARG A 22 -9.48 -6.60 -0.80
C ARG A 22 -7.98 -6.34 -0.94
N GLU A 23 -7.46 -6.34 -2.16
CA GLU A 23 -6.07 -6.01 -2.45
C GLU A 23 -5.74 -4.59 -2.03
N LEU A 24 -6.55 -3.61 -2.44
CA LEU A 24 -6.39 -2.22 -2.05
C LEU A 24 -6.41 -2.03 -0.54
N HIS A 25 -7.34 -2.70 0.16
CA HIS A 25 -7.39 -2.66 1.63
C HIS A 25 -6.11 -3.24 2.26
N THR A 26 -5.60 -4.33 1.71
CA THR A 26 -4.36 -4.97 2.17
C THR A 26 -3.16 -4.04 1.98
N TRP A 27 -3.04 -3.42 0.81
CA TRP A 27 -1.95 -2.49 0.53
C TRP A 27 -1.98 -1.27 1.44
N ILE A 28 -3.16 -0.68 1.65
CA ILE A 28 -3.34 0.43 2.60
C ILE A 28 -2.86 0.01 4.00
N SER A 29 -3.34 -1.13 4.50
CA SER A 29 -2.95 -1.62 5.83
C SER A 29 -1.44 -1.87 5.94
N HIS A 30 -0.79 -2.36 4.88
CA HIS A 30 0.65 -2.57 4.85
C HIS A 30 1.41 -1.23 4.88
N LEU A 31 1.01 -0.26 4.07
CA LEU A 31 1.63 1.06 4.04
C LEU A 31 1.49 1.79 5.38
N ASP A 32 0.33 1.68 6.04
CA ASP A 32 0.13 2.23 7.39
C ASP A 32 1.09 1.57 8.41
N ALA A 33 1.23 0.24 8.37
CA ALA A 33 2.15 -0.47 9.23
C ALA A 33 3.62 -0.07 8.96
N MET A 34 4.00 0.08 7.69
CA MET A 34 5.34 0.53 7.28
C MET A 34 5.66 1.92 7.81
N ASN A 35 4.69 2.84 7.83
CA ASN A 35 4.89 4.18 8.40
C ASN A 35 5.16 4.13 9.90
N VAL A 36 4.37 3.35 10.65
CA VAL A 36 4.59 3.16 12.09
C VAL A 36 5.96 2.55 12.37
N GLU A 37 6.37 1.56 11.58
CA GLU A 37 7.70 0.95 11.68
C GLU A 37 8.82 1.95 11.36
N ALA A 38 8.69 2.69 10.27
CA ALA A 38 9.68 3.69 9.86
C ALA A 38 9.84 4.80 10.92
N GLU A 39 8.75 5.24 11.57
CA GLU A 39 8.82 6.20 12.67
C GLU A 39 9.61 5.65 13.86
N GLN A 40 9.39 4.38 14.20
CA GLN A 40 10.14 3.72 15.27
C GLN A 40 11.61 3.59 14.92
N LEU A 41 11.93 3.21 13.68
CA LEU A 41 13.30 3.14 13.19
C LEU A 41 13.97 4.52 13.19
N ALA A 42 13.26 5.59 12.81
CA ALA A 42 13.80 6.95 12.83
C ALA A 42 14.14 7.38 14.27
N LYS A 43 13.29 7.02 15.24
CA LYS A 43 13.59 7.21 16.67
C LYS A 43 14.83 6.41 17.08
N ILE A 44 14.96 5.15 16.68
CA ILE A 44 16.13 4.33 16.99
C ILE A 44 17.40 4.95 16.38
N VAL A 45 17.36 5.34 15.11
CA VAL A 45 18.48 5.99 14.43
C VAL A 45 18.88 7.26 15.17
N SER A 46 17.92 8.10 15.55
CA SER A 46 18.19 9.34 16.29
C SER A 46 18.82 9.12 17.67
N HIS A 47 18.42 8.09 18.41
CA HIS A 47 18.86 7.89 19.81
C HIS A 47 20.03 6.91 19.98
N ARG A 48 20.27 6.02 19.01
CA ARG A 48 21.27 4.94 19.13
C ARG A 48 22.38 5.03 18.09
N ILE A 49 22.03 5.35 16.84
CA ILE A 49 22.99 5.33 15.73
C ILE A 49 23.62 6.73 15.53
N GLY A 50 22.82 7.80 15.66
CA GLY A 50 23.27 9.17 15.43
C GLY A 50 23.45 9.56 13.96
N ASP A 51 23.04 8.70 13.02
CA ASP A 51 23.13 8.93 11.57
C ASP A 51 21.93 9.78 11.10
N LYS A 52 22.15 11.09 10.98
CA LYS A 52 21.10 12.05 10.62
C LYS A 52 20.56 11.82 9.22
N ASP A 53 21.43 11.47 8.27
CA ASP A 53 21.03 11.25 6.87
C ASP A 53 20.11 10.04 6.77
N LEU A 54 20.41 8.96 7.51
CA LEU A 54 19.55 7.78 7.56
C LEU A 54 18.21 8.05 8.26
N ARG A 55 18.21 8.89 9.30
CA ARG A 55 16.95 9.33 9.94
C ARG A 55 16.11 10.14 8.96
N ASP A 56 16.71 11.09 8.27
CA ASP A 56 15.99 11.97 7.36
C ASP A 56 15.45 11.16 6.16
N ALA A 57 16.20 10.17 5.66
CA ALA A 57 15.70 9.24 4.65
C ALA A 57 14.48 8.42 5.11
N LEU A 58 14.39 8.03 6.39
CA LEU A 58 13.20 7.37 6.93
C LEU A 58 12.00 8.31 7.01
N LEU A 59 12.23 9.59 7.34
CA LEU A 59 11.16 10.59 7.40
C LEU A 59 10.66 10.95 6.01
N ASP A 60 11.55 11.03 5.02
CA ASP A 60 11.19 11.23 3.63
C ASP A 60 10.38 10.06 3.08
N ASP A 61 10.77 8.82 3.39
CA ASP A 61 10.01 7.61 3.04
C ASP A 61 8.59 7.64 3.64
N ILE A 62 8.44 8.03 4.91
CA ILE A 62 7.12 8.21 5.52
C ILE A 62 6.28 9.24 4.76
N ASN A 63 6.86 10.38 4.39
CA ASN A 63 6.13 11.43 3.66
C ASN A 63 5.69 10.94 2.27
N GLU A 64 6.54 10.22 1.56
CA GLU A 64 6.21 9.60 0.27
C GLU A 64 5.10 8.57 0.41
N ASN A 65 5.15 7.73 1.45
CA ASN A 65 4.12 6.74 1.75
C ASN A 65 2.78 7.38 2.12
N ILE A 66 2.77 8.49 2.86
CA ILE A 66 1.55 9.24 3.18
C ILE A 66 0.90 9.80 1.90
N ASN A 67 1.72 10.35 0.99
CA ASN A 67 1.22 10.82 -0.30
C ASN A 67 0.59 9.66 -1.11
N LEU A 68 1.24 8.50 -1.11
CA LEU A 68 0.73 7.31 -1.78
C LEU A 68 -0.58 6.80 -1.13
N LEU A 69 -0.65 6.77 0.20
CA LEU A 69 -1.87 6.41 0.94
C LEU A 69 -3.03 7.33 0.57
N ASN A 70 -2.80 8.63 0.46
CA ASN A 70 -3.84 9.58 0.03
C ASN A 70 -4.35 9.26 -1.38
N GLU A 71 -3.47 8.87 -2.30
CA GLU A 71 -3.88 8.40 -3.62
C GLU A 71 -4.72 7.10 -3.52
N PHE A 72 -4.35 6.18 -2.64
CA PHE A 72 -5.04 4.89 -2.48
C PHE A 72 -6.42 5.07 -1.87
N TYR A 73 -6.55 5.96 -0.88
CA TYR A 73 -7.84 6.34 -0.31
C TYR A 73 -8.73 7.05 -1.33
N SER A 74 -8.15 7.92 -2.16
CA SER A 74 -8.89 8.59 -3.24
C SER A 74 -9.38 7.60 -4.28
N TYR A 75 -8.53 6.64 -4.68
CA TYR A 75 -8.91 5.55 -5.58
C TYR A 75 -9.98 4.64 -4.97
N ARG A 76 -9.87 4.29 -3.69
CA ARG A 76 -10.89 3.51 -2.97
C ARG A 76 -12.25 4.21 -2.98
N ASN A 77 -12.27 5.52 -2.74
CA ASN A 77 -13.51 6.30 -2.75
C ASN A 77 -14.11 6.38 -4.14
N LEU A 78 -13.28 6.57 -5.18
CA LEU A 78 -13.71 6.49 -6.57
C LEU A 78 -14.32 5.12 -6.89
N PHE A 79 -13.65 4.05 -6.50
CA PHE A 79 -14.08 2.67 -6.71
C PHE A 79 -15.43 2.37 -6.05
N ASN A 80 -15.63 2.82 -4.80
CA ASN A 80 -16.90 2.64 -4.09
C ASN A 80 -18.05 3.44 -4.71
N ASN A 81 -17.77 4.60 -5.30
CA ASN A 81 -18.78 5.45 -5.94
C ASN A 81 -19.20 4.93 -7.33
N VAL A 82 -18.41 4.06 -7.95
CA VAL A 82 -18.64 3.58 -9.33
C VAL A 82 -19.18 2.15 -9.40
N ILE A 83 -19.65 1.63 -8.26
CA ILE A 83 -20.51 0.44 -8.20
C ILE A 83 -21.82 0.65 -9.01
N GLU A 84 -22.10 1.84 -9.53
CA GLU A 84 -23.22 2.17 -10.42
C GLU A 84 -22.93 2.16 -11.95
N CYS A 85 -21.70 1.89 -12.41
CA CYS A 85 -21.35 1.92 -13.85
C CYS A 85 -21.27 0.52 -14.47
N ASP A 86 -22.24 0.15 -15.30
CA ASP A 86 -22.34 -1.12 -16.05
C ASP A 86 -21.70 -1.04 -17.46
N GLU A 87 -20.76 -0.12 -17.68
CA GLU A 87 -20.12 0.09 -18.99
C GLU A 87 -18.73 -0.56 -19.06
N LEU A 88 -18.43 -1.27 -20.15
CA LEU A 88 -17.12 -1.89 -20.43
C LEU A 88 -15.94 -0.90 -20.36
N GLU A 89 -16.18 0.37 -20.69
CA GLU A 89 -15.18 1.44 -20.66
C GLU A 89 -14.80 1.81 -19.21
N CYS A 90 -15.77 1.77 -18.28
CA CYS A 90 -15.53 1.92 -16.85
C CYS A 90 -14.63 0.78 -16.35
N ASP A 91 -14.96 -0.48 -16.65
CA ASP A 91 -14.20 -1.64 -16.17
C ASP A 91 -12.74 -1.62 -16.62
N GLN A 92 -12.47 -1.30 -17.90
CA GLN A 92 -11.09 -1.21 -18.41
C GLN A 92 -10.29 -0.10 -17.72
N PHE A 93 -10.92 1.06 -17.47
CA PHE A 93 -10.28 2.15 -16.74
C PHE A 93 -9.91 1.75 -15.31
N TYR A 94 -10.79 1.03 -14.60
CA TYR A 94 -10.50 0.58 -13.23
C TYR A 94 -9.37 -0.43 -13.14
N ILE A 95 -9.32 -1.38 -14.07
CA ILE A 95 -8.23 -2.37 -14.14
C ILE A 95 -6.89 -1.65 -14.37
N GLN A 96 -6.82 -0.77 -15.37
CA GLN A 96 -5.60 -0.01 -15.63
C GLN A 96 -5.18 0.86 -14.45
N LYS A 97 -6.15 1.49 -13.77
CA LYS A 97 -5.88 2.29 -12.59
C LYS A 97 -5.38 1.43 -11.43
N HIS A 98 -5.94 0.24 -11.24
CA HIS A 98 -5.53 -0.71 -10.21
C HIS A 98 -4.10 -1.20 -10.43
N ASP A 99 -3.74 -1.56 -11.68
CA ASP A 99 -2.39 -1.97 -12.03
C ASP A 99 -1.37 -0.86 -11.78
N TYR A 100 -1.71 0.38 -12.15
CA TYR A 100 -0.87 1.54 -11.86
C TYR A 100 -0.66 1.77 -10.35
N ILE A 101 -1.73 1.62 -9.55
CA ILE A 101 -1.68 1.72 -8.09
C ILE A 101 -0.83 0.58 -7.50
N PHE A 102 -0.94 -0.64 -8.03
CA PHE A 102 -0.13 -1.79 -7.64
C PHE A 102 1.36 -1.56 -7.90
N GLU A 103 1.73 -1.05 -9.08
CA GLU A 103 3.13 -0.74 -9.42
C GLU A 103 3.73 0.27 -8.43
N LYS A 104 2.98 1.32 -8.08
CA LYS A 104 3.41 2.29 -7.06
C LYS A 104 3.59 1.65 -5.68
N TYR A 105 2.66 0.78 -5.28
CA TYR A 105 2.79 0.03 -4.03
C TYR A 105 4.07 -0.80 -4.00
N VAL A 106 4.37 -1.55 -5.06
CA VAL A 106 5.59 -2.38 -5.15
C VAL A 106 6.86 -1.53 -5.06
N ALA A 107 6.89 -0.39 -5.75
CA ALA A 107 8.04 0.53 -5.71
C ALA A 107 8.28 1.07 -4.29
N CYS A 108 7.23 1.56 -3.63
CA CYS A 108 7.25 2.05 -2.26
C CYS A 108 7.75 0.97 -1.26
N VAL A 109 7.18 -0.24 -1.32
CA VAL A 109 7.61 -1.37 -0.46
C VAL A 109 9.09 -1.70 -0.67
N THR A 110 9.56 -1.67 -1.91
CA THR A 110 10.97 -1.96 -2.24
C THR A 110 11.90 -0.90 -1.67
N GLN A 111 11.54 0.37 -1.80
CA GLN A 111 12.31 1.49 -1.26
C GLN A 111 12.39 1.44 0.26
N ASN A 112 11.25 1.29 0.93
CA ASN A 112 11.18 1.18 2.39
C ASN A 112 12.05 0.03 2.91
N ARG A 113 11.97 -1.15 2.29
CA ARG A 113 12.83 -2.30 2.64
C ARG A 113 14.31 -1.97 2.53
N ALA A 114 14.73 -1.32 1.45
CA ALA A 114 16.12 -0.94 1.27
C ALA A 114 16.62 0.04 2.36
N ILE A 115 15.76 0.95 2.82
CA ILE A 115 16.09 1.86 3.93
C ILE A 115 16.15 1.09 5.26
N LYS A 116 15.18 0.20 5.53
CA LYS A 116 15.18 -0.67 6.72
C LYS A 116 16.44 -1.50 6.83
N ASP A 117 16.88 -2.11 5.72
CA ASP A 117 18.09 -2.93 5.70
C ASP A 117 19.33 -2.11 6.07
N LYS A 118 19.42 -0.85 5.65
CA LYS A 118 20.50 0.05 6.07
C LYS A 118 20.48 0.31 7.58
N VAL A 119 19.30 0.47 8.18
CA VAL A 119 19.16 0.62 9.64
C VAL A 119 19.63 -0.65 10.35
N PHE A 120 19.18 -1.82 9.90
CA PHE A 120 19.59 -3.08 10.51
C PHE A 120 21.10 -3.33 10.40
N GLN A 121 21.70 -3.01 9.26
CA GLN A 121 23.16 -3.09 9.09
C GLN A 121 23.90 -2.19 10.11
N LYS A 122 23.39 -0.99 10.38
CA LYS A 122 23.98 -0.08 11.38
C LYS A 122 23.78 -0.54 12.83
N LEU A 123 22.75 -1.34 13.11
CA LEU A 123 22.48 -1.89 14.45
C LEU A 123 23.31 -3.14 14.77
N LEU A 124 23.76 -3.86 13.75
CA LEU A 124 24.56 -5.08 13.90
C LEU A 124 26.07 -4.80 14.06
N VAL A 125 26.50 -3.56 13.83
CA VAL A 125 27.88 -3.09 14.02
C VAL A 125 28.04 -2.52 15.42
#